data_AF-A0A7V4XFR4-F1
#
_entry.id   AF-A0A7V4XFR4-F1
#
_cell.length_a   1.000
_cell.length_b   1.000
_cell.length_c   1.000
_cell.angle_alpha   90.00
_cell.angle_beta   90.00
_cell.angle_gamma   90.00
#
_symmetry.space_group_name_H-M   'P 1'
#
loop_
_entity.id
_entity.type
_entity.pdbx_description
1 polymer ?
#
loop_
_entity_poly.entity_id
_entity_poly.type
_entity_poly.pdbx_seq_one_letter_code
_entity_poly.pdbx_strand_id
1 'polypeptide(L)'
;MRTRQLSSEEATMMPFSGPWHFWWVFPITGLAFMLFVVVLVIRPVALAVAKAIRGNDNRVETAEEHRSPAEILRNRYARGEISQEQYREALMDVLKDMCVRGEITMDEFDSRAQKLYSQEFSHSHEEWNYGDSSDSQQTRHSD
;
A
#
# COMPACT_ATOMS: atom_id res chain seq x y z
N MET A 1 1.99 -80.62 -9.42
CA MET A 1 2.19 -79.27 -9.99
C MET A 1 0.83 -78.67 -10.32
N ARG A 2 0.34 -77.73 -9.52
CA ARG A 2 -0.89 -76.97 -9.78
C ARG A 2 -0.66 -75.57 -9.23
N THR A 3 -0.53 -74.61 -10.13
CA THR A 3 -0.16 -73.22 -9.86
C THR A 3 -1.32 -72.50 -9.16
N ARG A 4 -1.01 -71.79 -8.08
CA ARG A 4 -1.95 -70.94 -7.35
C ARG A 4 -2.11 -69.64 -8.12
N GLN A 5 -3.33 -69.36 -8.57
CA GLN A 5 -3.74 -68.05 -9.05
C GLN A 5 -3.83 -67.10 -7.86
N LEU A 6 -2.92 -66.13 -7.78
CA LEU A 6 -3.04 -65.00 -6.87
C LEU A 6 -3.95 -63.98 -7.55
N SER A 7 -5.20 -63.98 -7.11
CA SER A 7 -6.19 -62.96 -7.40
C SER A 7 -5.63 -61.60 -6.99
N SER A 8 -5.42 -60.72 -7.96
CA SER A 8 -5.03 -59.33 -7.73
C SER A 8 -6.25 -58.61 -7.19
N GLU A 9 -6.40 -58.62 -5.86
CA GLU A 9 -7.32 -57.75 -5.16
C GLU A 9 -6.83 -56.32 -5.37
N GLU A 10 -7.46 -55.64 -6.31
CA GLU A 10 -7.35 -54.21 -6.51
C GLU A 10 -7.88 -53.53 -5.23
N ALA A 11 -6.96 -53.35 -4.28
CA ALA A 11 -7.14 -52.63 -3.04
C ALA A 11 -7.53 -51.19 -3.40
N THR A 12 -8.82 -51.00 -3.58
CA THR A 12 -9.44 -49.70 -3.80
C THR A 12 -9.31 -48.96 -2.47
N MET A 13 -8.19 -48.26 -2.33
CA MET A 13 -7.89 -47.42 -1.18
C MET A 13 -8.93 -46.31 -1.15
N MET A 14 -9.98 -46.47 -0.35
CA MET A 14 -10.90 -45.37 -0.08
C MET A 14 -10.13 -44.28 0.65
N PRO A 15 -10.09 -43.03 0.14
CA PRO A 15 -9.39 -41.95 0.82
C PRO A 15 -10.06 -41.72 2.16
N PHE A 16 -9.32 -42.05 3.21
CA PHE A 16 -9.68 -41.89 4.62
C PHE A 16 -9.78 -40.40 4.96
N SER A 17 -10.79 -39.74 4.39
CA SER A 17 -11.13 -38.33 4.59
C SER A 17 -12.15 -38.28 5.72
N GLY A 18 -11.63 -38.46 6.94
CA GLY A 18 -12.45 -38.41 8.15
C GLY A 18 -13.08 -37.02 8.37
N PRO A 19 -14.22 -36.94 9.09
CA PRO A 19 -14.93 -35.69 9.37
C PRO A 19 -14.14 -34.65 10.19
N TRP A 20 -12.92 -34.98 10.60
CA TRP A 20 -12.01 -34.15 11.39
C TRP A 20 -11.46 -32.92 10.64
N HIS A 21 -11.50 -32.91 9.30
CA HIS A 21 -11.10 -31.72 8.52
C HIS A 21 -12.10 -30.57 8.60
N PHE A 22 -13.36 -30.83 8.94
CA PHE A 22 -14.41 -29.80 8.96
C PHE A 22 -14.19 -28.74 10.06
N TRP A 23 -13.55 -29.13 11.17
CA TRP A 23 -13.38 -28.25 12.34
C TRP A 23 -12.30 -27.17 12.15
N TRP A 24 -11.27 -27.44 11.33
CA TRP A 24 -10.21 -26.47 11.00
C TRP A 24 -10.57 -25.54 9.83
N VAL A 25 -11.51 -25.96 8.97
CA VAL A 25 -11.92 -25.14 7.81
C VAL A 25 -12.73 -23.92 8.24
N PHE A 26 -13.56 -24.02 9.30
CA PHE A 26 -14.41 -22.94 9.79
C PHE A 26 -13.69 -21.62 10.14
N PRO A 27 -12.62 -21.61 10.96
CA PRO A 27 -11.93 -20.36 11.28
C PRO A 27 -11.21 -19.74 10.07
N ILE A 28 -10.65 -20.57 9.20
CA ILE A 28 -9.92 -20.13 8.01
C ILE A 28 -10.89 -19.53 6.98
N THR A 29 -12.02 -20.21 6.72
CA THR A 29 -13.05 -19.66 5.83
C THR A 29 -13.72 -18.42 6.42
N GLY A 30 -13.93 -18.37 7.74
CA GLY A 30 -14.44 -17.18 8.42
C GLY A 30 -13.52 -15.97 8.27
N LEU A 31 -12.21 -16.14 8.48
CA LEU A 31 -11.23 -15.08 8.29
C LEU A 31 -11.16 -14.62 6.83
N ALA A 32 -11.09 -15.56 5.89
CA ALA A 32 -11.04 -15.26 4.47
C ALA A 32 -12.30 -14.50 4.01
N PHE A 33 -13.48 -14.90 4.50
CA PHE A 33 -14.73 -14.21 4.22
C PHE A 33 -14.77 -12.80 4.83
N MET A 34 -14.29 -12.62 6.05
CA MET A 34 -14.21 -11.30 6.69
C MET A 34 -13.26 -10.36 5.93
N LEU A 35 -12.08 -10.84 5.54
CA LEU A 35 -11.15 -10.08 4.69
C LEU A 35 -11.77 -9.74 3.33
N PHE A 36 -12.49 -10.69 2.73
CA PHE A 36 -13.19 -10.46 1.46
C PHE A 36 -14.22 -9.33 1.59
N VAL A 37 -15.06 -9.33 2.64
CA VAL A 37 -16.05 -8.28 2.89
C VAL A 37 -15.36 -6.93 3.12
N VAL A 38 -14.29 -6.89 3.93
CA VAL A 38 -13.52 -5.66 4.17
C VAL A 38 -12.97 -5.09 2.86
N VAL A 39 -12.35 -5.92 2.02
CA VAL A 39 -11.84 -5.49 0.71
C VAL A 39 -12.98 -5.02 -0.20
N LEU A 40 -14.13 -5.71 -0.19
CA LEU A 40 -15.29 -5.37 -1.01
C LEU A 40 -15.90 -4.02 -0.61
N VAL A 41 -15.84 -3.63 0.67
CA VAL A 41 -16.30 -2.32 1.15
C VAL A 41 -15.26 -1.22 0.93
N ILE A 42 -13.98 -1.51 1.16
CA ILE A 42 -12.91 -0.51 1.04
C ILE A 42 -12.63 -0.18 -0.43
N ARG A 43 -12.61 -1.17 -1.34
CA ARG A 43 -12.35 -0.95 -2.78
C ARG A 43 -13.23 0.13 -3.40
N PRO A 44 -14.58 0.09 -3.31
CA PRO A 44 -15.44 1.08 -3.96
C PRO A 44 -15.24 2.47 -3.36
N VAL A 45 -14.98 2.59 -2.05
CA VAL A 45 -14.68 3.88 -1.41
C VAL A 45 -13.34 4.42 -1.91
N ALA A 46 -12.28 3.61 -1.90
CA ALA A 46 -10.97 3.99 -2.41
C ALA A 46 -11.02 4.36 -3.90
N LEU A 47 -11.82 3.63 -4.70
CA LEU A 47 -11.97 3.87 -6.12
C LEU A 47 -12.82 5.12 -6.39
N ALA A 48 -13.86 5.37 -5.59
CA ALA A 48 -14.64 6.60 -5.63
C ALA A 48 -13.78 7.83 -5.25
N VAL A 49 -12.95 7.72 -4.20
CA VAL A 49 -12.02 8.78 -3.80
C VAL A 49 -10.94 8.98 -4.87
N ALA A 50 -10.34 7.92 -5.40
CA ALA A 50 -9.37 8.03 -6.49
C ALA A 50 -9.98 8.65 -7.75
N LYS A 51 -11.23 8.30 -8.07
CA LYS A 51 -11.97 8.86 -9.20
C LYS A 51 -12.44 10.29 -8.95
N ALA A 52 -12.75 10.67 -7.71
CA ALA A 52 -13.05 12.05 -7.34
C ALA A 52 -11.80 12.94 -7.41
N ILE A 53 -10.64 12.44 -6.98
CA ILE A 53 -9.36 13.14 -7.10
C ILE A 53 -8.94 13.25 -8.58
N ARG A 54 -9.17 12.22 -9.40
CA ARG A 54 -8.86 12.24 -10.84
C ARG A 54 -9.91 12.96 -11.70
N GLY A 55 -11.16 13.03 -11.23
CA GLY A 55 -12.29 13.59 -11.98
C GLY A 55 -12.32 15.11 -12.02
N ASN A 56 -11.46 15.79 -11.25
CA ASN A 56 -11.26 17.22 -11.35
C ASN A 56 -10.34 17.63 -12.53
N ASP A 57 -9.74 16.67 -13.25
CA ASP A 57 -8.94 16.89 -14.46
C ASP A 57 -9.76 16.75 -15.77
N ASN A 58 -11.09 16.74 -15.71
CA ASN A 58 -11.95 16.62 -16.91
C ASN A 58 -12.15 17.96 -17.67
N ARG A 59 -11.14 18.83 -17.69
CA ARG A 59 -11.06 19.92 -18.65
C ARG A 59 -9.76 19.80 -19.43
N VAL A 60 -9.83 18.98 -20.48
CA VAL A 60 -9.35 19.22 -21.86
C VAL A 60 -8.91 17.87 -22.45
N GLU A 61 -9.87 17.19 -23.09
CA GLU A 61 -9.59 16.27 -24.19
C GLU A 61 -9.06 17.11 -25.37
N THR A 62 -7.77 16.98 -25.69
CA THR A 62 -7.11 17.02 -27.01
C THR A 62 -5.66 17.48 -26.84
N ALA A 63 -4.77 16.57 -26.43
CA ALA A 63 -3.35 16.60 -26.78
C ALA A 63 -2.75 15.26 -26.35
N GLU A 64 -2.51 14.37 -27.30
CA GLU A 64 -1.30 13.58 -27.15
C GLU A 64 -0.11 14.56 -27.02
N GLU A 65 0.89 14.23 -26.20
CA GLU A 65 2.22 14.89 -26.20
C GLU A 65 2.50 16.08 -25.26
N HIS A 66 1.76 16.31 -24.17
CA HIS A 66 2.28 17.18 -23.09
C HIS A 66 1.97 16.65 -21.69
N ARG A 67 2.55 15.49 -21.34
CA ARG A 67 2.68 15.14 -19.92
C ARG A 67 3.54 16.21 -19.26
N SER A 68 2.96 16.90 -18.26
CA SER A 68 3.71 17.89 -17.48
C SER A 68 4.98 17.25 -16.91
N PRO A 69 6.15 17.92 -16.95
CA PRO A 69 7.39 17.39 -16.38
C PRO A 69 7.22 16.88 -14.94
N ALA A 70 6.38 17.54 -14.14
CA ALA A 70 6.03 17.12 -12.79
C ALA A 70 5.32 15.75 -12.74
N GLU A 71 4.47 15.45 -13.72
CA GLU A 71 3.73 14.19 -13.80
C GLU A 71 4.66 13.01 -14.17
N ILE A 72 5.63 13.27 -15.04
CA ILE A 72 6.68 12.29 -15.39
C ILE A 72 7.51 11.95 -14.14
N LEU A 73 7.94 12.96 -13.39
CA LEU A 73 8.67 12.78 -12.13
C LEU A 73 7.87 11.96 -11.12
N ARG A 74 6.57 12.26 -10.97
CA ARG A 74 5.69 11.55 -10.04
C ARG A 74 5.56 10.07 -10.40
N ASN A 75 5.46 9.76 -11.70
CA ASN A 75 5.38 8.38 -12.16
C ASN A 75 6.67 7.61 -11.86
N ARG A 76 7.84 8.21 -12.10
CA ARG A 76 9.13 7.59 -11.77
C ARG A 76 9.29 7.35 -10.27
N TYR A 77 8.88 8.29 -9.44
CA TYR A 77 8.87 8.12 -7.98
C TYR A 77 7.93 6.98 -7.55
N ALA A 78 6.71 6.92 -8.10
CA ALA A 78 5.76 5.86 -7.79
C ALA A 78 6.25 4.46 -8.21
N ARG A 79 7.12 4.39 -9.22
CA ARG A 79 7.79 3.15 -9.66
C ARG A 79 9.03 2.81 -8.82
N GLY A 80 9.47 3.71 -7.94
CA GLY A 80 10.71 3.55 -7.17
C GLY A 80 11.98 3.71 -8.00
N GLU A 81 11.91 4.37 -9.17
CA GLU A 81 13.08 4.60 -10.03
C GLU A 81 13.97 5.74 -9.55
N ILE A 82 13.42 6.65 -8.75
CA ILE A 82 14.12 7.80 -8.17
C ILE A 82 13.83 7.85 -6.67
N SER A 83 14.80 8.31 -5.88
CA SER A 83 14.60 8.49 -4.44
C SER A 83 13.65 9.67 -4.16
N GLN A 84 13.17 9.76 -2.93
CA GLN A 84 12.32 10.86 -2.50
C GLN A 84 13.05 12.21 -2.59
N GLU A 85 14.33 12.24 -2.25
CA GLU A 85 15.20 13.42 -2.30
C GLU A 85 15.35 13.89 -3.75
N GLN A 86 15.68 12.96 -4.66
CA GLN A 86 15.82 13.23 -6.10
C GLN A 86 14.52 13.72 -6.72
N TYR A 87 13.39 13.13 -6.33
CA TYR A 87 12.07 13.56 -6.79
C TYR A 87 11.79 15.02 -6.38
N ARG A 88 12.10 15.39 -5.14
CA ARG A 88 11.87 16.74 -4.62
C ARG A 88 12.74 17.78 -5.30
N GLU A 89 14.05 17.51 -5.43
CA GLU A 89 14.97 18.43 -6.10
C GLU A 89 14.51 18.70 -7.53
N ALA A 90 14.21 17.64 -8.28
CA ALA A 90 13.73 17.78 -9.65
C ALA A 90 12.37 18.51 -9.72
N LEU A 91 11.47 18.28 -8.76
CA LEU A 91 10.19 18.97 -8.71
C LEU A 91 10.35 20.46 -8.38
N MET A 92 11.29 20.82 -7.49
CA MET A 92 11.63 22.20 -7.17
C MET A 92 12.18 22.93 -8.39
N ASP A 93 13.06 22.28 -9.16
CA ASP A 93 13.60 22.84 -10.40
C ASP A 93 12.49 23.10 -11.43
N VAL A 94 11.55 22.15 -11.60
CA VAL A 94 10.39 22.34 -12.49
C VAL A 94 9.50 23.48 -12.02
N LEU A 95 9.22 23.58 -10.71
CA LEU A 95 8.44 24.68 -10.14
C LEU A 95 9.10 26.04 -10.36
N LYS A 96 10.41 26.11 -10.16
CA LYS A 96 11.19 27.32 -10.39
C LYS A 96 11.16 27.73 -11.85
N ASP A 97 11.31 26.79 -12.78
CA ASP A 97 11.22 27.05 -14.22
C ASP A 97 9.83 27.61 -14.61
N MET A 98 8.75 27.00 -14.10
CA MET A 98 7.38 27.49 -14.33
C MET A 98 7.15 28.90 -13.77
N CYS A 99 7.73 29.23 -12.61
CA CYS A 99 7.66 30.57 -12.03
C CYS A 99 8.41 31.59 -12.90
N VAL A 100 9.60 31.23 -13.41
CA VAL A 100 10.39 32.09 -14.30
C VAL A 100 9.68 32.30 -15.65
N ARG A 101 9.01 31.27 -16.16
CA ARG A 101 8.20 31.34 -17.39
C ARG A 101 6.89 32.10 -17.21
N GLY A 102 6.51 32.44 -15.98
CA GLY A 102 5.26 33.14 -15.66
C GLY A 102 4.01 32.26 -15.78
N GLU A 103 4.16 30.93 -15.75
CA GLU A 103 3.04 29.99 -15.77
C GLU A 103 2.36 29.87 -14.39
N ILE A 104 3.09 30.16 -13.32
CA ILE A 104 2.60 30.22 -11.95
C ILE A 104 3.01 31.54 -11.31
N THR A 105 2.23 31.99 -10.33
CA THR A 105 2.57 33.18 -9.55
C THR A 105 3.61 32.86 -8.48
N MET A 106 4.32 33.88 -8.00
CA MET A 106 5.29 33.71 -6.90
C MET A 106 4.62 33.15 -5.64
N ASP A 107 3.42 33.63 -5.30
CA ASP A 107 2.66 33.14 -4.14
C ASP A 107 2.29 31.65 -4.27
N GLU A 108 1.99 31.20 -5.49
CA GLU A 108 1.70 29.79 -5.76
C GLU A 108 2.97 28.93 -5.70
N PHE A 109 4.09 29.44 -6.20
CA PHE A 109 5.40 28.80 -6.05
C PHE A 109 5.74 28.61 -4.56
N ASP A 110 5.65 29.67 -3.75
CA ASP A 110 5.97 29.62 -2.32
C ASP A 110 5.06 28.63 -1.58
N SER A 111 3.76 28.65 -1.86
CA SER A 111 2.80 27.71 -1.28
C SER A 111 3.13 26.25 -1.61
N ARG A 112 3.51 25.97 -2.87
CA ARG A 112 3.87 24.61 -3.30
C ARG A 112 5.23 24.19 -2.74
N ALA A 113 6.21 25.08 -2.71
CA ALA A 113 7.52 24.84 -2.13
C ALA A 113 7.41 24.53 -0.63
N GLN A 114 6.65 25.33 0.12
CA GLN A 114 6.42 25.12 1.55
C GLN A 114 5.79 23.74 1.82
N LYS A 115 4.80 23.33 1.01
CA LYS A 115 4.19 22.01 1.13
C LYS A 115 5.19 20.86 0.94
N LEU A 116 6.13 21.00 0.00
CA LEU A 116 7.18 20.00 -0.23
C LEU A 116 8.16 19.90 0.95
N TYR A 117 8.45 21.02 1.63
CA TYR A 117 9.27 21.01 2.85
C TYR A 117 8.51 20.48 4.08
N SER A 118 7.23 20.83 4.23
CA SER A 118 6.44 20.33 5.37
C SER A 118 6.23 18.82 5.36
N GLN A 119 6.20 18.19 4.17
CA GLN A 119 6.04 16.74 4.04
C GLN A 119 7.23 15.95 4.63
N GLU A 120 8.43 16.52 4.65
CA GLU A 120 9.63 15.91 5.26
C GLU A 120 9.52 15.86 6.78
N PHE A 121 8.99 16.92 7.39
CA PHE A 121 8.95 17.06 8.85
C PHE A 121 7.93 16.10 9.52
N SER A 122 6.88 15.69 8.78
CA SER A 122 5.90 14.76 9.32
C SER A 122 6.37 13.31 9.37
N HIS A 123 7.36 12.91 8.57
CA HIS A 123 7.85 11.52 8.58
C HIS A 123 8.94 11.28 9.65
N SER A 124 9.72 12.30 9.99
CA SER A 124 10.76 12.19 11.03
C SER A 124 10.23 12.27 12.47
N HIS A 125 8.94 12.59 12.68
CA HIS A 125 8.39 12.80 14.02
C HIS A 125 7.78 11.54 14.66
N GLU A 126 7.73 10.41 13.95
CA GLU A 126 7.32 9.10 14.51
C GLU A 126 8.50 8.26 15.02
N GLU A 127 9.75 8.63 14.73
CA GLU A 127 10.93 7.83 15.11
C GLU A 127 11.45 8.11 16.53
N TRP A 128 10.99 9.18 17.18
CA TRP A 128 11.39 9.53 18.56
C TRP A 128 10.45 9.03 19.66
N ASN A 129 9.42 8.24 19.33
CA ASN A 129 8.62 7.54 20.35
C ASN A 129 9.26 6.19 20.72
N TYR A 130 10.57 6.21 20.99
CA TYR A 130 11.33 5.05 21.43
C TYR A 130 11.42 5.07 22.96
N GLY A 131 10.47 4.39 23.60
CA GLY A 131 10.64 3.76 24.90
C GLY A 131 10.83 4.67 26.12
N ASP A 132 9.74 5.30 26.59
CA ASP A 132 9.61 5.65 28.01
C ASP A 132 8.34 4.98 28.57
N SER A 133 8.41 3.66 28.70
CA SER A 133 7.39 2.92 29.44
C SER A 133 7.98 1.69 30.10
N SER A 134 7.91 1.74 31.43
CA SER A 134 7.80 0.62 32.35
C SER A 134 9.11 0.02 32.85
N ASP A 135 9.77 0.68 33.81
CA ASP A 135 10.66 -0.04 34.74
C ASP A 135 10.80 0.63 36.13
N SER A 136 9.67 0.86 36.83
CA SER A 136 9.71 1.37 38.22
C SER A 136 8.63 0.81 39.16
N GLN A 137 8.27 -0.47 38.99
CA GLN A 137 7.41 -1.18 39.95
C GLN A 137 8.01 -2.52 40.41
N GLN A 138 9.22 -2.56 40.99
CA GLN A 138 9.60 -3.72 41.81
C GLN A 138 10.78 -3.52 42.78
N THR A 139 10.59 -2.79 43.88
CA THR A 139 11.31 -3.06 45.14
C THR A 139 10.32 -2.98 46.29
N ARG A 140 9.73 -4.14 46.64
CA ARG A 140 10.11 -5.00 47.77
C ARG A 140 9.70 -4.45 49.13
N HIS A 141 8.54 -4.94 49.56
CA HIS A 141 8.24 -5.40 50.91
C HIS A 141 9.48 -5.90 51.66
N SER A 142 9.72 -5.33 52.85
CA SER A 142 10.33 -6.00 54.00
C SER A 142 9.88 -5.24 55.25
N ASP A 143 8.91 -5.81 55.97
CA ASP A 143 8.71 -5.67 57.42
C ASP A 143 8.05 -6.95 57.91
#